data_AF-A0A9P6HIA4-F1
#
_entry.id   AF-A0A9P6HIA4-F1
#
_cell.length_a   1.000
_cell.length_b   1.000
_cell.length_c   1.000
_cell.angle_alpha   90.00
_cell.angle_beta   90.00
_cell.angle_gamma   90.00
#
_symmetry.space_group_name_H-M   'P 1'
#
loop_
_entity.id
_entity.type
_entity.pdbx_description
1 polymer ?
#
loop_
_entity_poly.entity_id
_entity_poly.type
_entity_poly.pdbx_seq_one_letter_code
_entity_poly.pdbx_strand_id
1 'polypeptide(L)'
;MSLVQDPHPDVEKWLGNHHRVSDLKDGNGIHVFAIEHGNVYSAQTKKTYEVSFSLGPVTIRIVIVLDLEAKSFSVCAYGKVPFLPEFKIGCGTGSFDKGVTFSFDLKLISGTFTFTIKDGWLWLHYDVSVIGKHWKGDVKLIPIPI
;
A
#
# COMPACT_ATOMS: atom_id res chain seq x y z
N MET A 1 27.26 -1.22 -29.83
CA MET A 1 25.97 -1.84 -30.18
C MET A 1 25.29 -2.16 -28.86
N SER A 2 24.38 -1.31 -28.41
CA SER A 2 23.74 -1.43 -27.09
C SER A 2 22.65 -2.49 -27.17
N LEU A 3 22.73 -3.52 -26.33
CA LEU A 3 21.65 -4.47 -26.11
C LEU A 3 20.59 -3.77 -25.26
N VAL A 4 19.62 -3.12 -25.92
CA VAL A 4 18.33 -2.84 -25.29
C VAL A 4 17.62 -4.18 -25.25
N GLN A 5 17.68 -4.84 -24.11
CA GLN A 5 16.91 -6.04 -23.86
C GLN A 5 15.49 -5.58 -23.54
N ASP A 6 14.56 -5.73 -24.49
CA ASP A 6 13.14 -5.47 -24.27
C ASP A 6 12.69 -6.23 -23.01
N PRO A 7 12.09 -5.56 -22.01
CA PRO A 7 11.57 -6.26 -20.84
C PRO A 7 10.51 -7.27 -21.28
N HIS A 8 10.65 -8.52 -20.81
CA HIS A 8 9.69 -9.59 -21.09
C HIS A 8 8.26 -9.12 -20.78
N PRO A 9 7.28 -9.28 -21.68
CA PRO A 9 5.89 -8.82 -21.46
C PRO A 9 5.24 -9.45 -20.22
N ASP A 10 5.70 -10.63 -19.81
CA ASP A 10 5.26 -11.29 -18.57
C ASP A 10 5.76 -10.57 -17.32
N VAL A 11 6.96 -9.98 -17.37
CA VAL A 11 7.53 -9.18 -16.27
C VAL A 11 6.77 -7.87 -16.14
N GLU A 12 6.47 -7.18 -17.24
CA GLU A 12 5.67 -5.95 -17.20
C GLU A 12 4.26 -6.20 -16.65
N LYS A 13 3.62 -7.31 -17.04
CA LYS A 13 2.30 -7.70 -16.53
C LYS A 13 2.36 -8.09 -15.05
N TRP A 14 3.42 -8.79 -14.63
CA TRP A 14 3.63 -9.18 -13.23
C TRP A 14 3.91 -7.95 -12.35
N LEU A 15 4.83 -7.07 -12.77
CA LEU A 15 5.07 -5.77 -12.16
C LEU A 15 3.79 -4.94 -12.16
N GLY A 16 3.00 -5.03 -13.22
CA GLY A 16 1.69 -4.42 -13.32
C GLY A 16 0.66 -4.88 -12.28
N ASN A 17 0.96 -5.82 -11.39
CA ASN A 17 0.12 -6.14 -10.22
C ASN A 17 0.86 -6.01 -8.88
N HIS A 18 2.19 -5.83 -8.92
CA HIS A 18 3.07 -5.88 -7.75
C HIS A 18 3.96 -4.65 -7.59
N HIS A 19 4.01 -3.76 -8.57
CA HIS A 19 4.81 -2.54 -8.59
C HIS A 19 4.04 -1.41 -9.28
N ARG A 20 3.97 -0.27 -8.63
CA ARG A 20 3.33 0.95 -9.12
C ARG A 20 4.23 2.13 -8.87
N VAL A 21 4.21 3.08 -9.79
CA VAL A 21 4.72 4.43 -9.55
C VAL A 21 3.50 5.32 -9.38
N SER A 22 3.41 6.00 -8.23
CA SER A 22 2.42 7.04 -8.02
C SER A 22 3.13 8.38 -8.12
N ASP A 23 2.77 9.17 -9.12
CA ASP A 23 3.34 10.49 -9.31
C ASP A 23 2.81 11.45 -8.24
N LEU A 24 3.71 12.04 -7.46
CA LEU A 24 3.36 13.17 -6.61
C LEU A 24 3.26 14.44 -7.46
N LYS A 25 2.42 15.37 -7.03
CA LYS A 25 2.26 16.68 -7.67
C LYS A 25 3.55 17.52 -7.70
N ASP A 26 4.56 17.16 -6.91
CA ASP A 26 5.86 17.83 -6.86
C ASP A 26 6.91 17.22 -7.80
N GLY A 27 6.52 16.27 -8.66
CA GLY A 27 7.40 15.63 -9.64
C GLY A 27 8.24 14.47 -9.09
N ASN A 28 8.11 14.13 -7.81
CA ASN A 28 8.76 12.97 -7.22
C ASN A 28 7.80 11.77 -7.21
N GLY A 29 8.02 10.76 -8.05
CA GLY A 29 7.22 9.53 -7.98
C GLY A 29 7.50 8.73 -6.69
N ILE A 30 6.48 8.14 -6.09
CA ILE A 30 6.63 7.10 -5.05
C ILE A 30 6.52 5.75 -5.71
N HIS A 31 7.51 4.89 -5.50
CA HIS A 31 7.41 3.48 -5.85
C HIS A 31 6.67 2.71 -4.76
N VAL A 32 5.66 1.97 -5.17
CA VAL A 32 4.78 1.18 -4.32
C VAL A 32 4.89 -0.27 -4.76
N PHE A 33 5.22 -1.16 -3.83
CA PHE A 33 5.38 -2.59 -4.09
C PHE A 33 4.31 -3.35 -3.32
N ALA A 34 3.59 -4.25 -3.98
CA ALA A 34 2.54 -5.08 -3.39
C ALA A 34 2.88 -6.57 -3.61
N ILE A 35 2.73 -7.39 -2.58
CA ILE A 35 3.00 -8.83 -2.61
C ILE A 35 1.77 -9.55 -2.03
N GLU A 36 1.18 -10.47 -2.80
CA GLU A 36 0.14 -11.36 -2.29
C GLU A 36 0.78 -12.54 -1.52
N HIS A 37 0.33 -12.78 -0.29
CA HIS A 37 0.71 -13.90 0.54
C HIS A 37 -0.46 -14.90 0.58
N GLY A 38 -0.24 -16.13 0.08
CA GLY A 38 -1.26 -17.18 0.10
C GLY A 38 -0.83 -18.46 -0.62
N ASN A 39 -1.57 -19.55 -0.39
CA ASN A 39 -1.38 -20.78 -1.15
C ASN A 39 -1.90 -20.58 -2.58
N VAL A 40 -1.03 -20.78 -3.56
CA VAL A 40 -1.31 -20.65 -5.01
C VAL A 40 -2.42 -21.61 -5.50
N TYR A 41 -2.76 -22.62 -4.70
CA TYR A 41 -3.55 -23.77 -5.12
C TYR A 41 -4.99 -23.83 -4.58
N SER A 42 -5.51 -22.79 -3.93
CA SER A 42 -6.93 -22.76 -3.53
C SER A 42 -7.57 -21.37 -3.65
N ALA A 43 -8.82 -21.34 -4.10
CA ALA A 43 -9.65 -20.13 -4.04
C ALA A 43 -9.95 -19.84 -2.56
N GLN A 44 -9.15 -18.97 -1.96
CA GLN A 44 -9.37 -18.54 -0.59
C GLN A 44 -10.32 -17.34 -0.57
N THR A 45 -11.34 -17.40 0.30
CA THR A 45 -12.20 -16.25 0.60
C THR A 45 -11.45 -15.15 1.34
N LYS A 46 -10.29 -15.49 1.93
CA LYS A 46 -9.37 -14.54 2.57
C LYS A 46 -8.06 -14.44 1.81
N LYS A 47 -7.63 -13.22 1.54
CA LYS A 47 -6.36 -12.93 0.85
C LYS A 47 -5.54 -11.95 1.67
N THR A 48 -4.25 -12.23 1.81
CA THR A 48 -3.33 -11.36 2.54
C THR A 48 -2.39 -10.70 1.55
N TYR A 49 -2.17 -9.40 1.71
CA TYR A 49 -1.21 -8.65 0.91
C TYR A 49 -0.28 -7.87 1.84
N GLU A 50 0.97 -7.72 1.43
CA GLU A 50 1.90 -6.77 2.00
C GLU A 50 2.20 -5.70 0.95
N VAL A 51 2.01 -4.44 1.31
CA VAL A 51 2.32 -3.29 0.46
C VAL A 51 3.36 -2.43 1.12
N SER A 52 4.37 -2.01 0.39
CA SER A 52 5.44 -1.15 0.90
C SER A 52 5.75 0.02 -0.03
N PHE A 53 6.06 1.17 0.57
CA PHE A 53 6.50 2.37 -0.13
C PHE A 53 7.28 3.27 0.83
N SER A 54 8.02 4.26 0.30
CA SER A 54 8.84 5.15 1.12
C SER A 54 8.34 6.59 1.05
N LEU A 55 8.27 7.24 2.22
CA LEU A 55 8.03 8.68 2.39
C LEU A 55 9.26 9.30 3.06
N GLY A 56 10.17 9.84 2.24
CA GLY A 56 11.47 10.29 2.72
C GLY A 56 12.26 9.13 3.35
N PRO A 57 12.79 9.26 4.58
CA PRO A 57 13.56 8.21 5.24
C PRO A 57 12.70 7.11 5.90
N VAL A 58 11.37 7.25 5.90
CA VAL A 58 10.46 6.26 6.49
C VAL A 58 9.94 5.34 5.39
N THR A 59 10.17 4.04 5.55
CA THR A 59 9.46 3.01 4.77
C THR A 59 8.17 2.66 5.50
N ILE A 60 7.05 2.77 4.79
CA ILE A 60 5.73 2.36 5.25
C ILE A 60 5.47 0.96 4.71
N ARG A 61 5.09 0.05 5.60
CA ARG A 61 4.65 -1.30 5.29
C ARG A 61 3.21 -1.47 5.75
N ILE A 62 2.33 -1.90 4.87
CA ILE A 62 0.91 -2.08 5.12
C ILE A 62 0.57 -3.54 4.88
N VAL A 63 0.13 -4.23 5.93
CA VAL A 63 -0.46 -5.55 5.84
C VAL A 63 -1.95 -5.40 5.63
N ILE A 64 -2.49 -6.01 4.58
CA ILE A 64 -3.91 -5.96 4.22
C ILE A 64 -4.43 -7.40 4.24
N VAL A 65 -5.55 -7.63 4.91
CA VAL A 65 -6.29 -8.89 4.84
C VAL A 65 -7.67 -8.60 4.27
N LEU A 66 -7.95 -9.11 3.08
CA LEU A 66 -9.27 -9.04 2.46
C LEU A 66 -10.08 -10.27 2.88
N ASP A 67 -11.35 -10.06 3.20
CA ASP A 67 -12.38 -11.08 3.32
C ASP A 67 -13.44 -10.81 2.25
N LEU A 68 -13.35 -11.58 1.16
CA LEU A 68 -14.19 -11.41 -0.04
C LEU A 68 -15.64 -11.83 0.22
N GLU A 69 -15.83 -12.79 1.12
CA GLU A 69 -17.16 -13.28 1.49
C GLU A 69 -17.88 -12.25 2.38
N ALA A 70 -17.19 -11.76 3.42
CA ALA A 70 -17.72 -10.73 4.31
C ALA A 70 -17.70 -9.32 3.69
N LYS A 71 -17.12 -9.16 2.48
CA LYS A 71 -16.88 -7.86 1.82
C LYS A 71 -16.24 -6.85 2.77
N SER A 72 -15.21 -7.30 3.48
CA SER A 72 -14.53 -6.51 4.50
C SER A 72 -13.03 -6.66 4.37
N PHE A 73 -12.29 -5.76 5.02
CA PHE A 73 -10.85 -5.83 5.05
C PHE A 73 -10.29 -5.27 6.35
N SER A 74 -9.13 -5.77 6.76
CA SER A 74 -8.32 -5.17 7.82
C SER A 74 -6.99 -4.69 7.25
N VAL A 75 -6.49 -3.61 7.83
CA VAL A 75 -5.20 -3.00 7.50
C VAL A 75 -4.41 -2.78 8.77
N CYS A 76 -3.10 -3.02 8.69
CA CYS A 76 -2.14 -2.65 9.72
C CYS A 76 -0.94 -1.99 9.06
N ALA A 77 -0.67 -0.74 9.42
CA ALA A 77 0.46 0.03 8.94
C ALA A 77 1.60 0.05 9.96
N TYR A 78 2.81 -0.08 9.45
CA TYR A 78 4.07 -0.08 10.18
C TYR A 78 5.04 0.88 9.51
N GLY A 79 5.88 1.53 10.30
CA GLY A 79 6.92 2.42 9.83
C GLY A 79 8.30 1.87 10.21
N LYS A 80 9.25 2.03 9.30
CA LYS A 80 10.66 1.67 9.52
C LYS A 80 11.57 2.80 9.07
N VAL A 81 12.47 3.21 9.96
CA VAL A 81 13.57 4.14 9.66
C VAL A 81 14.87 3.34 9.75
N PRO A 82 15.88 3.62 8.91
CA PRO A 82 17.20 3.00 9.05
C PRO A 82 17.71 3.07 10.49
N PHE A 83 18.31 1.97 10.96
CA PHE A 83 18.89 1.82 12.31
C PHE A 83 17.91 1.84 13.49
N LEU A 84 16.60 1.97 13.27
CA LEU A 84 15.58 1.86 14.31
C LEU A 84 14.74 0.57 14.12
N PRO A 85 14.23 -0.01 15.22
CA PRO A 85 13.21 -1.06 15.13
C PRO A 85 11.97 -0.56 14.37
N GLU A 86 11.27 -1.47 13.71
CA GLU A 86 9.97 -1.19 13.11
C GLU A 86 8.97 -0.78 14.21
N PHE A 87 8.14 0.23 13.92
CA PHE A 87 7.11 0.71 14.83
C PHE A 87 5.72 0.60 14.20
N LYS A 88 4.72 0.29 15.02
CA LYS A 88 3.33 0.21 14.58
C LYS A 88 2.76 1.62 14.44
N ILE A 89 2.24 1.95 13.26
CA ILE A 89 1.55 3.23 12.99
C ILE A 89 0.10 3.12 13.47
N GLY A 90 -0.60 2.06 13.06
CA GLY A 90 -2.00 1.86 13.38
C GLY A 90 -2.59 0.65 12.69
N CYS A 91 -3.78 0.23 13.13
CA CYS A 91 -4.59 -0.76 12.42
C CYS A 91 -6.04 -0.28 12.36
N GLY A 92 -6.76 -0.73 11.33
CA GLY A 92 -8.19 -0.49 11.20
C GLY A 92 -8.86 -1.63 10.43
N THR A 93 -10.17 -1.76 10.63
CA THR A 93 -11.01 -2.68 9.87
C THR A 93 -12.11 -1.86 9.20
N GLY A 94 -12.35 -2.14 7.92
CA GLY A 94 -13.34 -1.47 7.08
C GLY A 94 -14.18 -2.46 6.29
N SER A 95 -15.22 -1.94 5.63
CA SER A 95 -15.99 -2.68 4.63
C SER A 95 -15.72 -2.17 3.23
N PHE A 96 -16.06 -2.97 2.21
CA PHE A 96 -15.84 -2.58 0.82
C PHE A 96 -16.61 -1.32 0.43
N ASP A 97 -17.76 -1.07 1.07
CA ASP A 97 -18.60 0.09 0.79
C ASP A 97 -18.17 1.37 1.54
N LYS A 98 -17.58 1.24 2.74
CA LYS A 98 -17.28 2.38 3.63
C LYS A 98 -15.79 2.71 3.73
N GLY A 99 -14.92 1.74 3.45
CA GLY A 99 -13.51 1.86 3.71
C GLY A 99 -13.16 1.89 5.20
N VAL A 100 -11.97 2.38 5.53
CA VAL A 100 -11.53 2.65 6.90
C VAL A 100 -10.57 3.83 6.92
N THR A 101 -10.69 4.68 7.92
CA THR A 101 -9.74 5.76 8.20
C THR A 101 -9.20 5.59 9.60
N PHE A 102 -7.89 5.78 9.78
CA PHE A 102 -7.32 5.94 11.10
C PHE A 102 -6.31 7.09 11.11
N SER A 103 -6.31 7.81 12.23
CA SER A 103 -5.37 8.88 12.53
C SER A 103 -4.31 8.38 13.50
N PHE A 104 -3.11 8.93 13.41
CA PHE A 104 -1.99 8.59 14.27
C PHE A 104 -1.17 9.85 14.56
N ASP A 105 -0.55 9.87 15.74
CA ASP A 105 0.33 10.94 16.17
C ASP A 105 1.54 10.32 16.89
N LEU A 106 2.57 10.00 16.13
CA LEU A 106 3.82 9.43 16.62
C LEU A 106 4.96 10.42 16.38
N LYS A 107 6.00 10.34 17.20
CA LYS A 107 7.13 11.29 17.18
C LYS A 107 7.76 11.52 15.80
N LEU A 108 7.81 10.48 14.95
CA LEU A 108 8.44 10.54 13.62
C LEU A 108 7.42 10.68 12.48
N ILE A 109 6.15 10.39 12.74
CA ILE A 109 5.10 10.37 11.74
C ILE A 109 3.73 10.63 12.37
N SER A 110 2.99 11.57 11.82
CA SER A 110 1.62 11.89 12.24
C SER A 110 0.73 12.12 11.02
N GLY A 111 -0.58 12.04 11.21
CA GLY A 111 -1.56 12.31 10.15
C GLY A 111 -2.60 11.20 10.01
N THR A 112 -3.08 11.00 8.79
CA THR A 112 -4.18 10.08 8.50
C THR A 112 -3.89 9.18 7.32
N PHE A 113 -4.35 7.93 7.43
CA PHE A 113 -4.49 7.03 6.32
C PHE A 113 -5.97 6.67 6.15
N THR A 114 -6.47 6.84 4.93
CA THR A 114 -7.83 6.51 4.53
C THR A 114 -7.78 5.48 3.42
N PHE A 115 -8.33 4.30 3.68
CA PHE A 115 -8.41 3.20 2.74
C PHE A 115 -9.82 3.10 2.19
N THR A 116 -9.98 3.13 0.88
CA THR A 116 -11.28 3.06 0.21
C THR A 116 -11.21 2.13 -0.99
N ILE A 117 -12.35 1.51 -1.34
CA ILE A 117 -12.45 0.74 -2.57
C ILE A 117 -13.09 1.60 -3.65
N LYS A 118 -12.40 1.74 -4.77
CA LYS A 118 -12.85 2.53 -5.92
C LYS A 118 -12.36 1.89 -7.22
N ASP A 119 -13.28 1.76 -8.17
CA ASP A 119 -13.01 1.21 -9.51
C ASP A 119 -12.38 -0.19 -9.49
N GLY A 120 -12.76 -1.03 -8.51
CA GLY A 120 -12.22 -2.39 -8.33
C GLY A 120 -10.81 -2.45 -7.72
N TRP A 121 -10.35 -1.37 -7.08
CA TRP A 121 -9.06 -1.31 -6.40
C TRP A 121 -9.19 -0.83 -4.97
N LEU A 122 -8.32 -1.31 -4.10
CA LEU A 122 -8.07 -0.67 -2.81
C LEU A 122 -7.13 0.52 -3.02
N TRP A 123 -7.59 1.69 -2.61
CA TRP A 123 -6.83 2.94 -2.63
C TRP A 123 -6.44 3.33 -1.21
N LEU A 124 -5.27 3.96 -1.10
CA LEU A 124 -4.83 4.69 0.07
C LEU A 124 -4.79 6.18 -0.27
N HIS A 125 -5.59 6.97 0.43
CA HIS A 125 -5.36 8.39 0.58
C HIS A 125 -4.52 8.61 1.84
N TYR A 126 -3.41 9.32 1.71
CA TYR A 126 -2.59 9.72 2.86
C TYR A 126 -2.46 11.23 2.94
N ASP A 127 -2.52 11.73 4.16
CA ASP A 127 -2.24 13.12 4.51
C ASP A 127 -1.41 13.09 5.80
N VAL A 128 -0.09 13.10 5.65
CA VAL A 128 0.85 12.76 6.73
C VAL A 128 2.02 13.72 6.82
N SER A 129 2.50 13.94 8.04
CA SER A 129 3.76 14.61 8.31
C SER A 129 4.80 13.58 8.72
N VAL A 130 5.92 13.52 8.00
CA VAL A 130 7.04 12.60 8.25
C VAL A 130 8.29 13.42 8.48
N ILE A 131 8.85 13.36 9.71
CA ILE A 131 10.05 14.10 10.13
C ILE A 131 10.00 15.57 9.67
N GLY A 132 8.88 16.24 9.96
CA GLY A 132 8.67 17.66 9.65
C GLY A 132 8.33 17.99 8.19
N LYS A 133 8.36 17.03 7.26
CA LYS A 133 7.88 17.23 5.89
C LYS A 133 6.46 16.69 5.73
N HIS A 134 5.58 17.51 5.16
CA HIS A 134 4.20 17.12 4.85
C HIS A 134 4.12 16.41 3.50
N TRP A 135 3.35 15.32 3.44
CA TRP A 135 3.14 14.48 2.28
C TRP A 135 1.64 14.22 2.14
N LYS A 136 1.13 14.40 0.92
CA LYS A 136 -0.27 14.14 0.61
C LYS A 136 -0.42 13.51 -0.76
N GLY A 137 -1.28 12.51 -0.89
CA GLY A 137 -1.56 11.89 -2.16
C GLY A 137 -2.50 10.70 -2.09
N ASP A 138 -2.79 10.17 -3.26
CA ASP A 138 -3.60 8.98 -3.47
C ASP A 138 -2.74 7.91 -4.15
N VAL A 139 -2.82 6.69 -3.66
CA VAL A 139 -2.08 5.54 -4.18
C VAL A 139 -3.02 4.37 -4.36
N LYS A 140 -2.97 3.78 -5.55
CA LYS A 140 -3.60 2.50 -5.84
C LYS A 140 -2.73 1.37 -5.28
N LEU A 141 -3.30 0.57 -4.36
CA LEU A 141 -2.56 -0.48 -3.65
C LEU A 141 -2.66 -1.82 -4.38
N ILE A 142 -3.84 -2.45 -4.34
CA ILE A 142 -4.08 -3.81 -4.83
C ILE A 142 -5.44 -3.89 -5.55
N PRO A 143 -5.58 -4.77 -6.57
CA PRO A 143 -6.87 -5.02 -7.17
C PRO A 143 -7.75 -5.83 -6.21
N ILE A 144 -9.06 -5.55 -6.21
CA ILE A 144 -10.03 -6.37 -5.50
C ILE A 144 -10.57 -7.41 -6.48
N PRO A 145 -10.40 -8.71 -6.20
CA PRO A 145 -10.98 -9.77 -7.03
C PRO A 145 -12.47 -9.90 -6.70
N ILE A 146 -13.28 -8.99 -7.26
CA ILE A 146 -14.75 -9.01 -7.23
C ILE A 146 -15.33 -9.87 -8.34
#